data_AF-A0A5C6DJB8-F1
#
_entry.id   AF-A0A5C6DJB8-F1
#
_cell.length_a   1.000
_cell.length_b   1.000
_cell.length_c   1.000
_cell.angle_alpha   90.00
_cell.angle_beta   90.00
_cell.angle_gamma   90.00
#
_symmetry.space_group_name_H-M   'P 1'
#
loop_
_entity.id
_entity.type
_entity.pdbx_description
1 polymer ?
#
loop_
_entity_poly.entity_id
_entity_poly.type
_entity_poly.pdbx_seq_one_letter_code
_entity_poly.pdbx_strand_id
1 'polypeptide(L)'
;MMKETIIEKFVEKVTEGKSKRSDRFYEIFSARGFLLEGDSSSEIVRLSQESHFDDCEFLEALQNINYKKIYKKPHFDTIEKDDKKDATRNRHAYYDNIDTRLFDIDNIKYLHELFTHVIPIDQFRLNWDRDWYGKFSQFKEIVHLPEIRVYDLEPLIARLAKSISSIGISTWSSCEGHWGTPAYVIFDRKYHRVWFETLLNKFIKKRLNLVCNWKWLENRCTISSPGKDIMEMYLEIQEVARLIYHYRDSLINIKKHLLSLLTNEHKKMNKKNLLNAFEVFFDAAIAENQSNILTS
;
A
#
# COMPACT_ATOMS: atom_id res chain seq x y z
N MET A 1 12.32 -25.28 4.64
CA MET A 1 11.54 -26.16 3.76
C MET A 1 10.13 -25.68 3.44
N MET A 2 9.18 -25.44 4.38
CA MET A 2 7.83 -24.98 3.98
C MET A 2 7.74 -23.48 3.63
N LYS A 3 8.69 -22.65 4.08
CA LYS A 3 8.78 -21.22 3.75
C LYS A 3 9.37 -20.95 2.37
N GLU A 4 10.20 -21.88 1.87
CA GLU A 4 10.92 -21.68 0.61
C GLU A 4 9.96 -21.74 -0.59
N THR A 5 9.06 -22.71 -0.57
CA THR A 5 8.12 -22.93 -1.67
C THR A 5 7.00 -21.88 -1.78
N ILE A 6 6.70 -21.11 -0.73
CA ILE A 6 5.64 -20.09 -0.78
C ILE A 6 6.13 -18.85 -1.54
N ILE A 7 7.34 -18.35 -1.25
CA ILE A 7 7.84 -17.14 -1.92
C ILE A 7 8.08 -17.40 -3.41
N GLU A 8 8.65 -18.55 -3.76
CA GLU A 8 8.83 -18.96 -5.16
C GLU A 8 7.50 -18.97 -5.92
N LYS A 9 6.48 -19.67 -5.38
CA LYS A 9 5.14 -19.72 -5.98
C LYS A 9 4.46 -18.37 -6.04
N PHE A 10 4.65 -17.53 -5.02
CA PHE A 10 4.09 -16.18 -5.00
C PHE A 10 4.70 -15.35 -6.14
N VAL A 11 6.03 -15.35 -6.26
CA VAL A 11 6.75 -14.63 -7.33
C VAL A 11 6.34 -15.14 -8.71
N GLU A 12 6.24 -16.46 -8.88
CA GLU A 12 5.75 -17.08 -10.13
C GLU A 12 4.36 -16.54 -10.49
N LYS A 13 3.42 -16.51 -9.54
CA LYS A 13 2.05 -16.04 -9.80
C LYS A 13 1.94 -14.55 -10.05
N VAL A 14 2.65 -13.70 -9.31
CA VAL A 14 2.57 -12.23 -9.54
C VAL A 14 3.30 -11.81 -10.82
N THR A 15 4.19 -12.64 -11.35
CA THR A 15 4.88 -12.40 -12.62
C THR A 15 4.32 -13.21 -13.78
N GLU A 16 3.16 -13.86 -13.61
CA GLU A 16 2.54 -14.69 -14.64
C GLU A 16 2.29 -13.87 -15.92
N GLY A 17 2.69 -14.43 -17.06
CA GLY A 17 2.59 -13.76 -18.37
C GLY A 17 3.60 -12.63 -18.62
N LYS A 18 4.51 -12.35 -17.68
CA LYS A 18 5.58 -11.33 -17.85
C LYS A 18 6.87 -11.99 -18.33
N SER A 19 7.19 -11.88 -19.62
CA SER A 19 8.42 -12.43 -20.19
C SER A 19 9.61 -11.47 -20.12
N LYS A 20 9.37 -10.15 -20.13
CA LYS A 20 10.43 -9.14 -20.04
C LYS A 20 10.96 -9.02 -18.61
N ARG A 21 12.28 -8.82 -18.48
CA ARG A 21 12.92 -8.62 -17.18
C ARG A 21 12.36 -7.40 -16.45
N SER A 22 12.16 -6.29 -17.16
CA SER A 22 11.62 -5.04 -16.59
C SER A 22 10.21 -5.21 -16.03
N ASP A 23 9.32 -5.91 -16.74
CA ASP A 23 7.97 -6.20 -16.26
C ASP A 23 7.99 -7.13 -15.04
N ARG A 24 8.86 -8.15 -15.03
CA ARG A 24 9.04 -9.03 -13.86
C ARG A 24 9.59 -8.28 -12.65
N PHE A 25 10.61 -7.44 -12.86
CA PHE A 25 11.15 -6.55 -11.84
C PHE A 25 10.05 -5.66 -11.26
N TYR A 26 9.26 -5.01 -12.13
CA TYR A 26 8.16 -4.15 -11.75
C TYR A 26 7.18 -4.87 -10.82
N GLU A 27 6.69 -6.06 -11.20
CA GLU A 27 5.72 -6.79 -10.38
C GLU A 27 6.32 -7.28 -9.06
N ILE A 28 7.56 -7.79 -9.07
CA ILE A 28 8.25 -8.27 -7.86
C ILE A 28 8.47 -7.14 -6.86
N PHE A 29 9.01 -6.01 -7.31
CA PHE A 29 9.32 -4.90 -6.41
C PHE A 29 8.08 -4.10 -6.02
N SER A 30 7.06 -4.02 -6.89
CA SER A 30 5.75 -3.50 -6.51
C SER A 30 5.11 -4.38 -5.44
N ALA A 31 5.18 -5.71 -5.58
CA ALA A 31 4.68 -6.64 -4.57
C ALA A 31 5.42 -6.52 -3.24
N ARG A 32 6.73 -6.24 -3.27
CA ARG A 32 7.53 -5.92 -2.08
C ARG A 32 7.13 -4.59 -1.41
N GLY A 33 6.43 -3.71 -2.12
CA GLY A 33 5.88 -2.45 -1.61
C GLY A 33 6.43 -1.18 -2.26
N PHE A 34 7.36 -1.26 -3.21
CA PHE A 34 7.83 -0.07 -3.90
C PHE A 34 6.72 0.52 -4.79
N LEU A 35 6.56 1.85 -4.74
CA LEU A 35 5.65 2.54 -5.65
C LEU A 35 6.41 2.80 -6.95
N LEU A 36 6.18 1.92 -7.93
CA LEU A 36 6.87 1.98 -9.21
C LEU A 36 5.96 2.52 -10.31
N GLU A 37 6.59 3.24 -11.23
CA GLU A 37 6.05 3.58 -12.54
C GLU A 37 6.85 2.82 -13.59
N GLY A 38 6.15 2.29 -14.59
CA GLY A 38 6.76 1.55 -15.67
C GLY A 38 6.18 1.98 -17.02
N ASP A 39 7.04 1.95 -18.04
CA ASP A 39 6.64 2.01 -19.44
C ASP A 39 7.17 0.75 -20.13
N SER A 40 6.29 -0.23 -20.34
CA SER A 40 6.64 -1.51 -20.95
C SER A 40 7.12 -1.39 -22.40
N SER A 41 6.84 -0.28 -23.08
CA SER A 41 7.31 -0.02 -24.45
C SER A 41 8.78 0.40 -24.49
N SER A 42 9.22 1.18 -23.50
CA SER A 42 10.61 1.63 -23.35
C SER A 42 11.44 0.80 -22.36
N GLU A 43 10.80 -0.16 -21.69
CA GLU A 43 11.39 -1.00 -20.62
C GLU A 43 11.94 -0.20 -19.43
N ILE A 44 11.50 1.06 -19.30
CA ILE A 44 11.86 1.94 -18.20
C ILE A 44 11.02 1.56 -16.98
N VAL A 45 11.68 1.40 -15.84
CA VAL A 45 11.05 1.29 -14.52
C VAL A 45 11.68 2.34 -13.62
N ARG A 46 10.87 3.08 -12.86
CA ARG A 46 11.33 4.15 -11.97
C ARG A 46 10.50 4.21 -10.70
N LEU A 47 11.04 4.83 -9.65
CA LEU A 47 10.27 5.20 -8.46
C LEU A 47 9.25 6.28 -8.81
N SER A 48 8.03 6.11 -8.30
CA SER A 48 7.02 7.16 -8.35
C SER A 48 7.43 8.33 -7.48
N GLN A 49 6.99 9.54 -7.85
CA GLN A 49 7.17 10.75 -7.03
C GLN A 49 6.48 10.68 -5.66
N GLU A 50 5.59 9.69 -5.44
CA GLU A 50 4.96 9.39 -4.15
C GLU A 50 5.79 8.42 -3.28
N SER A 51 6.98 8.01 -3.74
CA SER A 51 7.87 7.11 -2.99
C SER A 51 8.68 7.88 -1.97
N HIS A 52 8.79 7.32 -0.76
CA HIS A 52 9.62 7.89 0.28
C HIS A 52 11.07 7.98 -0.18
N PHE A 53 11.77 9.09 0.13
CA PHE A 53 13.16 9.29 -0.28
C PHE A 53 14.09 8.11 0.11
N ASP A 54 13.98 7.62 1.34
CA ASP A 54 14.71 6.42 1.80
C ASP A 54 14.48 5.15 0.98
N ASP A 55 13.40 5.06 0.19
CA ASP A 55 13.19 3.92 -0.72
C ASP A 55 14.31 3.85 -1.77
N CYS A 56 14.97 4.97 -2.09
CA CYS A 56 16.14 5.00 -2.97
C CYS A 56 17.33 4.25 -2.35
N GLU A 57 17.72 4.63 -1.14
CA GLU A 57 18.83 3.97 -0.42
C GLU A 57 18.51 2.50 -0.14
N PHE A 58 17.24 2.18 0.15
CA PHE A 58 16.84 0.79 0.34
C PHE A 58 16.96 -0.02 -0.96
N LEU A 59 16.58 0.54 -2.11
CA LEU A 59 16.82 -0.10 -3.41
C LEU A 59 18.32 -0.32 -3.67
N GLU A 60 19.18 0.64 -3.35
CA GLU A 60 20.64 0.47 -3.49
C GLU A 60 21.14 -0.70 -2.63
N ALA A 61 20.70 -0.77 -1.38
CA ALA A 61 21.05 -1.88 -0.50
C ALA A 61 20.57 -3.24 -1.06
N LEU A 62 19.37 -3.27 -1.64
CA LEU A 62 18.78 -4.47 -2.24
C LEU A 62 19.52 -4.98 -3.47
N GLN A 63 20.46 -4.24 -4.08
CA GLN A 63 21.32 -4.82 -5.12
C GLN A 63 22.20 -5.97 -4.57
N ASN A 64 22.36 -6.07 -3.26
CA ASN A 64 23.13 -7.12 -2.60
C ASN A 64 22.22 -8.09 -1.82
N ILE A 65 22.35 -9.39 -2.07
CA ILE A 65 21.62 -10.43 -1.33
C ILE A 65 21.86 -10.40 0.19
N ASN A 66 23.00 -9.89 0.64
CA ASN A 66 23.35 -9.73 2.05
C ASN A 66 22.93 -8.37 2.63
N TYR A 67 22.00 -7.64 2.00
CA TYR A 67 21.63 -6.27 2.40
C TYR A 67 21.34 -6.14 3.90
N LYS A 68 20.72 -7.14 4.54
CA LYS A 68 20.41 -7.13 5.98
C LYS A 68 21.64 -7.04 6.90
N LYS A 69 22.83 -7.46 6.42
CA LYS A 69 24.08 -7.36 7.18
C LYS A 69 24.67 -5.95 7.12
N ILE A 70 24.39 -5.22 6.04
CA ILE A 70 24.95 -3.91 5.74
C ILE A 70 23.98 -2.76 6.07
N TYR A 71 22.68 -2.99 5.89
CA TYR A 71 21.63 -2.02 6.12
C TYR A 71 21.15 -2.09 7.57
N LYS A 72 21.56 -1.11 8.38
CA LYS A 72 21.32 -1.05 9.83
C LYS A 72 20.52 0.18 10.27
N LYS A 73 19.76 0.80 9.35
CA LYS A 73 18.93 1.95 9.71
C LYS A 73 17.89 1.53 10.76
N PRO A 74 17.71 2.33 11.82
CA PRO A 74 16.68 2.08 12.81
C PRO A 74 15.28 2.29 12.20
N HIS A 75 14.28 1.54 12.65
CA HIS A 75 12.88 1.67 12.19
C HIS A 75 12.13 2.88 12.78
N PHE A 76 12.82 3.82 13.45
CA PHE A 76 12.17 4.94 14.11
C PHE A 76 12.11 6.15 13.18
N ASP A 77 10.89 6.57 12.82
CA ASP A 77 10.66 7.90 12.28
C ASP A 77 10.48 8.90 13.42
N THR A 78 11.41 9.84 13.55
CA THR A 78 11.03 11.18 14.00
C THR A 78 10.24 11.83 12.88
N ILE A 79 9.07 12.41 13.15
CA ILE A 79 8.44 13.33 12.19
C ILE A 79 9.45 14.44 11.93
N GLU A 80 10.11 14.40 10.77
CA GLU A 80 11.00 15.47 10.36
C GLU A 80 10.16 16.75 10.35
N LYS A 81 10.52 17.70 11.20
CA LYS A 81 10.02 19.07 11.08
C LYS A 81 10.57 19.58 9.77
N ASP A 82 9.72 19.58 8.74
CA ASP A 82 9.89 20.17 7.41
C ASP A 82 11.07 21.17 7.34
N ASP A 83 12.27 20.68 7.06
CA ASP A 83 13.36 21.47 6.48
C ASP A 83 13.40 21.12 4.98
N LYS A 84 12.28 21.41 4.29
CA LYS A 84 12.18 21.45 2.83
C LYS A 84 12.99 22.63 2.27
N LYS A 85 14.30 22.63 2.50
CA LYS A 85 15.20 23.67 1.99
C LYS A 85 15.99 23.30 0.74
N ASP A 86 15.89 22.07 0.21
CA ASP A 86 16.62 21.77 -1.05
C ASP A 86 16.05 20.60 -1.89
N ALA A 87 14.71 20.46 -1.95
CA ALA A 87 14.03 19.37 -2.67
C ALA A 87 14.34 19.29 -4.19
N THR A 88 14.91 20.34 -4.79
CA THR A 88 15.30 20.37 -6.20
C THR A 88 16.76 20.01 -6.46
N ARG A 89 17.63 19.88 -5.44
CA ARG A 89 19.08 19.70 -5.66
C ARG A 89 19.58 18.25 -5.68
N ASN A 90 18.82 17.27 -5.19
CA ASN A 90 19.26 15.86 -5.13
C ASN A 90 18.15 14.89 -5.57
N ARG A 91 17.61 15.04 -6.79
CA ARG A 91 16.70 14.03 -7.34
C ARG A 91 17.51 12.77 -7.66
N HIS A 92 17.33 11.74 -6.84
CA HIS A 92 17.99 10.45 -7.03
C HIS A 92 17.69 9.87 -8.43
N ALA A 93 18.67 9.25 -9.07
CA ALA A 93 18.53 8.74 -10.45
C ALA A 93 17.37 7.74 -10.63
N TYR A 94 16.98 7.05 -9.54
CA TYR A 94 15.87 6.09 -9.56
C TYR A 94 14.49 6.70 -9.80
N TYR A 95 14.32 8.01 -9.62
CA TYR A 95 13.09 8.70 -10.04
C TYR A 95 13.00 8.90 -11.56
N ASP A 96 14.09 8.68 -12.28
CA ASP A 96 14.15 8.79 -13.73
C ASP A 96 14.24 7.41 -14.39
N ASN A 97 15.14 6.56 -13.89
CA ASN A 97 15.28 5.16 -14.34
C ASN A 97 16.01 4.29 -13.30
N ILE A 98 15.55 3.05 -13.14
CA ILE A 98 16.19 2.00 -12.35
C ILE A 98 16.80 0.98 -13.32
N ASP A 99 18.11 0.73 -13.22
CA ASP A 99 18.73 -0.36 -13.97
C ASP A 99 18.36 -1.72 -13.32
N THR A 100 17.32 -2.34 -13.86
CA THR A 100 16.78 -3.63 -13.37
C THR A 100 17.76 -4.80 -13.48
N ARG A 101 18.88 -4.64 -14.19
CA ARG A 101 19.94 -5.67 -14.30
C ARG A 101 20.81 -5.76 -13.05
N LEU A 102 20.80 -4.73 -12.21
CA LEU A 102 21.54 -4.71 -10.94
C LEU A 102 20.92 -5.62 -9.86
N PHE A 103 19.73 -6.16 -10.09
CA PHE A 103 18.97 -6.95 -9.13
C PHE A 103 18.81 -8.38 -9.61
N ASP A 104 19.16 -9.36 -8.78
CA ASP A 104 19.19 -10.78 -9.16
C ASP A 104 17.80 -11.45 -9.03
N ILE A 105 16.81 -10.93 -9.75
CA ILE A 105 15.39 -11.34 -9.63
C ILE A 105 15.08 -12.76 -10.12
N ASP A 106 16.06 -13.44 -10.72
CA ASP A 106 15.95 -14.83 -11.17
C ASP A 106 16.54 -15.82 -10.15
N ASN A 107 17.22 -15.30 -9.12
CA ASN A 107 17.82 -16.09 -8.08
C ASN A 107 16.85 -16.29 -6.92
N ILE A 108 16.46 -17.54 -6.70
CA ILE A 108 15.55 -17.95 -5.63
C ILE A 108 16.01 -17.45 -4.26
N LYS A 109 17.31 -17.57 -3.95
CA LYS A 109 17.86 -17.12 -2.67
C LYS A 109 17.72 -15.60 -2.51
N TYR A 110 17.90 -14.85 -3.59
CA TYR A 110 17.70 -13.41 -3.60
C TYR A 110 16.23 -13.04 -3.33
N LEU A 111 15.29 -13.71 -4.03
CA LEU A 111 13.86 -13.52 -3.81
C LEU A 111 13.44 -13.87 -2.37
N HIS A 112 14.03 -14.91 -1.79
CA HIS A 112 13.84 -15.21 -0.38
C HIS A 112 14.25 -14.07 0.53
N GLU A 113 15.44 -13.51 0.34
CA GLU A 113 15.92 -12.41 1.16
C GLU A 113 15.07 -11.14 0.97
N LEU A 114 14.54 -10.93 -0.23
CA LEU A 114 13.65 -9.81 -0.55
C LEU A 114 12.32 -9.88 0.22
N PHE A 115 11.72 -11.06 0.31
CA PHE A 115 10.40 -11.28 0.93
C PHE A 115 10.42 -11.83 2.35
N THR A 116 11.60 -12.13 2.90
CA THR A 116 11.73 -12.48 4.32
C THR A 116 12.24 -11.26 5.06
N HIS A 117 11.36 -10.47 5.67
CA HIS A 117 11.83 -9.42 6.58
C HIS A 117 11.64 -9.86 8.03
N VAL A 118 12.61 -9.56 8.89
CA VAL A 118 12.48 -9.74 10.33
C VAL A 118 12.31 -8.34 10.90
N ILE A 119 11.08 -7.85 10.94
CA ILE A 119 10.76 -6.62 11.66
C ILE A 119 10.72 -6.99 13.14
N PRO A 120 11.59 -6.42 13.99
CA PRO A 120 11.38 -6.49 15.42
C PRO A 120 10.09 -5.69 15.70
N ILE A 121 9.00 -6.40 16.01
CA ILE A 121 7.64 -5.86 16.24
C ILE A 121 7.64 -4.66 17.21
N ASP A 122 8.63 -4.57 18.09
CA ASP A 122 8.77 -3.50 19.07
C ASP A 122 9.18 -2.15 18.48
N GLN A 123 9.71 -2.09 17.25
CA GLN A 123 10.16 -0.83 16.65
C GLN A 123 9.09 -0.08 15.83
N PHE A 124 8.06 -0.79 15.33
CA PHE A 124 6.92 -0.15 14.64
C PHE A 124 5.95 0.57 15.61
N ARG A 125 6.12 0.36 16.92
CA ARG A 125 5.14 0.69 17.96
C ARG A 125 5.09 2.15 18.43
N LEU A 126 5.95 3.03 17.94
CA LEU A 126 6.12 4.34 18.57
C LEU A 126 6.09 5.47 17.55
N ASN A 127 4.89 5.85 17.12
CA ASN A 127 4.62 7.24 16.77
C ASN A 127 3.27 7.66 17.35
N TRP A 128 3.29 8.11 18.62
CA TRP A 128 2.13 8.76 19.27
C TRP A 128 1.61 9.96 18.47
N ASP A 129 2.43 10.56 17.60
CA ASP A 129 2.01 11.64 16.71
C ASP A 129 1.12 11.19 15.54
N ARG A 130 0.99 9.89 15.23
CA ARG A 130 0.03 9.41 14.20
C ARG A 130 -1.43 9.50 14.64
N ASP A 131 -1.72 9.67 15.94
CA ASP A 131 -3.07 10.01 16.39
C ASP A 131 -3.56 11.34 15.76
N TRP A 132 -2.62 12.13 15.22
CA TRP A 132 -2.86 13.35 14.46
C TRP A 132 -3.48 13.15 13.07
N TYR A 133 -3.67 11.93 12.56
CA TYR A 133 -4.43 11.72 11.33
C TYR A 133 -5.84 11.18 11.60
N GLY A 134 -6.16 10.85 12.85
CA GLY A 134 -7.40 10.18 13.21
C GLY A 134 -8.61 11.09 13.47
N LYS A 135 -8.40 12.37 13.82
CA LYS A 135 -9.51 13.26 14.22
C LYS A 135 -10.34 13.69 13.00
N PHE A 136 -11.59 14.07 13.25
CA PHE A 136 -12.51 14.46 12.16
C PHE A 136 -12.02 15.65 11.34
N SER A 137 -11.49 16.69 11.99
CA SER A 137 -10.95 17.87 11.30
C SER A 137 -9.77 17.49 10.40
N GLN A 138 -8.90 16.62 10.89
CA GLN A 138 -7.73 16.13 10.16
C GLN A 138 -8.15 15.28 8.96
N PHE A 139 -9.10 14.36 9.15
CA PHE A 139 -9.68 13.60 8.02
C PHE A 139 -10.27 14.51 6.94
N LYS A 140 -10.87 15.64 7.33
CA LYS A 140 -11.44 16.64 6.41
C LYS A 140 -10.43 17.49 5.66
N GLU A 141 -9.26 17.74 6.25
CA GLU A 141 -8.24 18.63 5.68
C GLU A 141 -7.18 17.87 4.90
N ILE A 142 -6.91 16.61 5.28
CA ILE A 142 -5.75 15.87 4.80
C ILE A 142 -6.15 14.95 3.66
N VAL A 143 -5.69 15.33 2.46
CA VAL A 143 -5.82 14.51 1.26
C VAL A 143 -4.61 13.60 1.09
N HIS A 144 -3.41 14.12 1.29
CA HIS A 144 -2.15 13.39 1.15
C HIS A 144 -1.53 13.14 2.52
N LEU A 145 -1.04 11.92 2.74
CA LEU A 145 -0.35 11.52 3.96
C LEU A 145 1.16 11.53 3.72
N PRO A 146 1.97 11.58 4.80
CA PRO A 146 3.40 11.30 4.69
C PRO A 146 3.63 9.96 4.01
N GLU A 147 4.69 9.91 3.20
CA GLU A 147 5.12 8.71 2.49
C GLU A 147 5.57 7.64 3.50
N ILE A 148 5.35 6.37 3.18
CA ILE A 148 5.73 5.24 4.05
C ILE A 148 6.93 4.53 3.45
N ARG A 149 7.97 4.34 4.25
CA ARG A 149 9.19 3.61 3.86
C ARG A 149 8.88 2.14 3.62
N VAL A 150 9.41 1.56 2.53
CA VAL A 150 9.17 0.14 2.21
C VAL A 150 9.80 -0.80 3.24
N TYR A 151 10.95 -0.44 3.79
CA TYR A 151 11.66 -1.30 4.75
C TYR A 151 10.97 -1.40 6.12
N ASP A 152 10.01 -0.53 6.43
CA ASP A 152 9.23 -0.63 7.66
C ASP A 152 8.05 -1.61 7.54
N LEU A 153 7.72 -2.05 6.33
CA LEU A 153 6.52 -2.85 6.07
C LEU A 153 6.87 -4.32 5.83
N GLU A 154 5.99 -5.19 6.33
CA GLU A 154 6.03 -6.62 6.01
C GLU A 154 5.81 -6.82 4.50
N PRO A 155 6.68 -7.57 3.81
CA PRO A 155 6.73 -7.60 2.35
C PRO A 155 5.41 -7.88 1.65
N LEU A 156 4.61 -8.84 2.11
CA LEU A 156 3.45 -9.36 1.37
C LEU A 156 2.18 -8.51 1.56
N ILE A 157 2.19 -7.57 2.51
CA ILE A 157 1.12 -6.57 2.71
C ILE A 157 1.56 -5.14 2.39
N ALA A 158 2.86 -4.90 2.19
CA ALA A 158 3.43 -3.57 2.02
C ALA A 158 2.77 -2.78 0.87
N ARG A 159 2.55 -3.43 -0.29
CA ARG A 159 1.89 -2.81 -1.44
C ARG A 159 0.50 -2.30 -1.06
N LEU A 160 -0.29 -3.09 -0.34
CA LEU A 160 -1.63 -2.68 0.11
C LEU A 160 -1.56 -1.48 1.05
N ALA A 161 -0.69 -1.52 2.06
CA ALA A 161 -0.53 -0.43 3.01
C ALA A 161 -0.15 0.89 2.29
N LYS A 162 0.78 0.84 1.34
CA LYS A 162 1.21 2.02 0.57
C LYS A 162 0.15 2.50 -0.43
N SER A 163 -0.55 1.60 -1.13
CA SER A 163 -1.67 1.96 -1.99
C SER A 163 -2.82 2.62 -1.23
N ILE A 164 -3.12 2.14 -0.01
CA ILE A 164 -4.12 2.75 0.87
C ILE A 164 -3.65 4.16 1.31
N SER A 165 -2.38 4.30 1.67
CA SER A 165 -1.79 5.58 2.06
C SER A 165 -1.79 6.61 0.92
N SER A 166 -1.53 6.18 -0.32
CA SER A 166 -1.46 7.09 -1.48
C SER A 166 -2.79 7.78 -1.78
N ILE A 167 -3.92 7.14 -1.44
CA ILE A 167 -5.26 7.74 -1.53
C ILE A 167 -5.71 8.45 -0.25
N GLY A 168 -4.76 8.71 0.66
CA GLY A 168 -4.96 9.48 1.88
C GLY A 168 -5.68 8.75 3.00
N ILE A 169 -5.64 7.42 3.02
CA ILE A 169 -6.21 6.63 4.13
C ILE A 169 -5.10 6.29 5.11
N SER A 170 -5.24 6.76 6.35
CA SER A 170 -4.20 6.60 7.36
C SER A 170 -4.34 5.29 8.10
N THR A 171 -3.21 4.59 8.25
CA THR A 171 -3.10 3.28 8.89
C THR A 171 -2.17 3.34 10.09
N TRP A 172 -2.57 2.68 11.17
CA TRP A 172 -1.78 2.54 12.39
C TRP A 172 -0.75 1.41 12.26
N SER A 173 -1.18 0.26 11.75
CA SER A 173 -0.33 -0.93 11.59
C SER A 173 -0.92 -1.89 10.58
N SER A 174 -0.09 -2.71 9.96
CA SER A 174 -0.50 -3.83 9.12
C SER A 174 0.26 -5.09 9.50
N CYS A 175 -0.31 -6.25 9.19
CA CYS A 175 0.40 -7.52 9.27
C CYS A 175 -0.01 -8.42 8.11
N GLU A 176 0.94 -9.09 7.49
CA GLU A 176 0.71 -10.00 6.36
C GLU A 176 0.04 -11.31 6.76
N GLY A 177 -0.01 -11.65 8.05
CA GLY A 177 -0.65 -12.87 8.53
C GLY A 177 0.29 -14.07 8.41
N HIS A 178 1.10 -14.29 9.45
CA HIS A 178 2.06 -15.39 9.48
C HIS A 178 1.41 -16.71 9.92
N TRP A 179 1.89 -17.84 9.39
CA TRP A 179 1.57 -19.19 9.90
C TRP A 179 0.08 -19.57 9.91
N GLY A 180 -0.67 -19.17 8.90
CA GLY A 180 -2.11 -19.46 8.81
C GLY A 180 -2.97 -18.54 9.68
N THR A 181 -2.40 -17.46 10.21
CA THR A 181 -3.17 -16.35 10.77
C THR A 181 -3.64 -15.41 9.66
N PRO A 182 -4.81 -14.77 9.82
CA PRO A 182 -5.28 -13.76 8.89
C PRO A 182 -4.33 -12.55 8.78
N ALA A 183 -4.22 -11.98 7.59
CA ALA A 183 -3.64 -10.67 7.39
C ALA A 183 -4.56 -9.59 8.00
N TYR A 184 -4.02 -8.41 8.33
CA TYR A 184 -4.84 -7.29 8.77
C TYR A 184 -4.24 -5.92 8.46
N VAL A 185 -5.13 -4.92 8.42
CA VAL A 185 -4.80 -3.50 8.46
C VAL A 185 -5.59 -2.85 9.60
N ILE A 186 -4.91 -2.08 10.45
CA ILE A 186 -5.53 -1.24 11.48
C ILE A 186 -5.47 0.21 10.98
N PHE A 187 -6.61 0.88 10.97
CA PHE A 187 -6.73 2.29 10.59
C PHE A 187 -6.62 3.20 11.82
N ASP A 188 -6.08 4.41 11.65
CA ASP A 188 -5.86 5.31 12.80
C ASP A 188 -7.16 5.58 13.55
N ARG A 189 -8.30 5.80 12.87
CA ARG A 189 -9.62 5.95 13.51
C ARG A 189 -10.77 5.59 12.56
N LYS A 190 -12.01 5.77 13.06
CA LYS A 190 -13.25 5.38 12.39
C LYS A 190 -13.41 5.96 10.97
N TYR A 191 -12.95 7.18 10.71
CA TYR A 191 -13.18 7.84 9.42
C TYR A 191 -12.39 7.18 8.29
N HIS A 192 -11.10 6.89 8.54
CA HIS A 192 -10.24 6.14 7.62
C HIS A 192 -10.75 4.73 7.36
N ARG A 193 -11.13 4.01 8.43
CA ARG A 193 -11.72 2.67 8.31
C ARG A 193 -13.01 2.68 7.50
N VAL A 194 -13.92 3.64 7.78
CA VAL A 194 -15.20 3.73 7.07
C VAL A 194 -14.98 4.12 5.62
N TRP A 195 -14.03 5.02 5.33
CA TRP A 195 -13.69 5.36 3.95
C TRP A 195 -13.15 4.16 3.19
N PHE A 196 -12.24 3.39 3.77
CA PHE A 196 -11.76 2.16 3.15
C PHE A 196 -12.88 1.12 2.95
N GLU A 197 -13.80 0.98 3.92
CA GLU A 197 -14.97 0.10 3.75
C GLU A 197 -15.90 0.56 2.62
N THR A 198 -16.14 1.87 2.48
CA THR A 198 -16.88 2.44 1.36
C THR A 198 -16.21 2.07 0.03
N LEU A 199 -14.89 2.24 -0.09
CA LEU A 199 -14.15 1.85 -1.29
C LEU A 199 -14.25 0.35 -1.56
N LEU A 200 -14.13 -0.48 -0.52
CA LEU A 200 -14.26 -1.93 -0.66
C LEU A 200 -15.63 -2.31 -1.22
N ASN A 201 -16.70 -1.73 -0.70
CA ASN A 201 -18.08 -2.05 -1.09
C ASN A 201 -18.49 -1.46 -2.44
N LYS A 202 -18.12 -0.21 -2.70
CA LYS A 202 -18.65 0.56 -3.83
C LYS A 202 -17.75 0.54 -5.06
N PHE A 203 -16.46 0.28 -4.88
CA PHE A 203 -15.46 0.32 -5.94
C PHE A 203 -14.79 -1.03 -6.17
N ILE A 204 -14.12 -1.58 -5.15
CA ILE A 204 -13.25 -2.75 -5.30
C ILE A 204 -14.06 -4.01 -5.62
N LYS A 205 -15.10 -4.33 -4.84
CA LYS A 205 -15.95 -5.52 -5.07
C LYS A 205 -16.72 -5.50 -6.39
N LYS A 206 -16.87 -4.34 -7.01
CA LYS A 206 -17.51 -4.23 -8.34
C LYS A 206 -16.54 -4.52 -9.48
N ARG A 207 -15.23 -4.50 -9.21
CA ARG A 207 -14.16 -4.59 -10.21
C ARG A 207 -13.31 -5.85 -10.06
N LEU A 208 -13.29 -6.42 -8.86
CA LEU A 208 -12.58 -7.66 -8.55
C LEU A 208 -13.56 -8.69 -7.99
N ASN A 209 -13.37 -9.93 -8.39
CA ASN A 209 -14.04 -11.08 -7.78
C ASN A 209 -13.27 -11.52 -6.54
N LEU A 210 -13.58 -10.89 -5.40
CA LEU A 210 -12.91 -11.18 -4.12
C LEU A 210 -13.40 -12.52 -3.55
N VAL A 211 -12.47 -13.45 -3.32
CA VAL A 211 -12.72 -14.75 -2.68
C VAL A 211 -12.45 -14.69 -1.18
N CYS A 212 -11.51 -13.85 -0.74
CA CYS A 212 -11.17 -13.70 0.67
C CYS A 212 -12.27 -12.98 1.46
N ASN A 213 -12.31 -13.28 2.75
CA ASN A 213 -13.18 -12.62 3.70
C ASN A 213 -12.48 -11.37 4.24
N TRP A 214 -13.05 -10.20 3.95
CA TRP A 214 -12.67 -8.91 4.53
C TRP A 214 -13.61 -8.57 5.68
N LYS A 215 -13.18 -8.85 6.92
CA LYS A 215 -14.00 -8.71 8.13
C LYS A 215 -13.59 -7.49 8.93
N TRP A 216 -14.58 -6.80 9.48
CA TRP A 216 -14.37 -5.58 10.24
C TRP A 216 -14.56 -5.81 11.73
N LEU A 217 -13.60 -5.38 12.52
CA LEU A 217 -13.71 -5.29 13.97
C LEU A 217 -13.09 -3.98 14.43
N GLU A 218 -13.88 -3.13 15.08
CA GLU A 218 -13.44 -1.79 15.48
C GLU A 218 -12.82 -0.99 14.32
N ASN A 219 -11.52 -0.67 14.39
CA ASN A 219 -10.78 0.04 13.34
C ASN A 219 -9.86 -0.92 12.55
N ARG A 220 -10.07 -2.24 12.65
CA ARG A 220 -9.31 -3.26 11.95
C ARG A 220 -10.13 -3.83 10.79
N CYS A 221 -9.46 -4.03 9.66
CA CYS A 221 -9.89 -4.95 8.62
C CYS A 221 -9.01 -6.20 8.68
N THR A 222 -9.62 -7.37 8.85
CA THR A 222 -8.97 -8.66 8.83
C THR A 222 -9.27 -9.34 7.51
N ILE A 223 -8.24 -9.87 6.85
CA ILE A 223 -8.32 -10.51 5.53
C ILE A 223 -7.94 -11.98 5.71
N SER A 224 -8.81 -12.89 5.29
CA SER A 224 -8.55 -14.33 5.40
C SER A 224 -9.17 -15.08 4.24
N SER A 225 -8.41 -16.00 3.62
CA SER A 225 -8.93 -16.90 2.61
C SER A 225 -9.85 -17.99 3.22
N PRO A 226 -10.94 -18.37 2.54
CA PRO A 226 -11.68 -19.60 2.84
C PRO A 226 -10.76 -20.82 2.87
N GLY A 227 -10.88 -21.70 3.87
CA GLY A 227 -10.04 -22.90 3.94
C GLY A 227 -8.57 -22.65 4.33
N LYS A 228 -8.19 -21.40 4.68
CA LYS A 228 -6.83 -21.00 5.08
C LYS A 228 -5.79 -21.08 3.95
N ASP A 229 -6.18 -20.86 2.70
CA ASP A 229 -5.21 -20.73 1.60
C ASP A 229 -4.48 -19.38 1.68
N ILE A 230 -3.26 -19.42 2.21
CA ILE A 230 -2.42 -18.23 2.39
C ILE A 230 -2.01 -17.64 1.04
N MET A 231 -1.83 -18.46 0.00
CA MET A 231 -1.42 -17.97 -1.32
C MET A 231 -2.55 -17.16 -1.95
N GLU A 232 -3.78 -17.66 -1.89
CA GLU A 232 -4.96 -16.93 -2.36
C GLU A 232 -5.11 -15.57 -1.65
N MET A 233 -4.91 -15.55 -0.34
CA MET A 233 -4.93 -14.31 0.45
C MET A 233 -3.88 -13.30 -0.03
N TYR A 234 -2.63 -13.73 -0.24
CA TYR A 234 -1.57 -12.85 -0.71
C TYR A 234 -1.86 -12.30 -2.11
N LEU A 235 -2.33 -13.13 -3.03
CA LEU A 235 -2.64 -12.70 -4.39
C LEU A 235 -3.80 -11.70 -4.41
N GLU A 236 -4.86 -11.94 -3.65
CA GLU A 236 -5.98 -10.99 -3.58
C GLU A 236 -5.57 -9.65 -2.97
N ILE A 237 -4.71 -9.66 -1.93
CA ILE A 237 -4.12 -8.44 -1.37
C ILE A 237 -3.37 -7.65 -2.46
N GLN A 238 -2.60 -8.33 -3.31
CA GLN A 238 -1.87 -7.69 -4.40
C GLN A 238 -2.80 -7.13 -5.48
N GLU A 239 -3.85 -7.84 -5.87
CA GLU A 239 -4.85 -7.37 -6.84
C GLU A 239 -5.59 -6.12 -6.33
N VAL A 240 -6.02 -6.13 -5.07
CA VAL A 240 -6.67 -4.96 -4.44
C VAL A 240 -5.70 -3.78 -4.39
N ALA A 241 -4.45 -4.01 -4.00
CA ALA A 241 -3.44 -2.96 -3.94
C ALA A 241 -3.13 -2.37 -5.33
N ARG A 242 -3.04 -3.22 -6.37
CA ARG A 242 -2.83 -2.80 -7.76
C ARG A 242 -4.00 -1.95 -8.25
N LEU A 243 -5.24 -2.37 -7.99
CA LEU A 243 -6.44 -1.62 -8.37
C LEU A 243 -6.47 -0.23 -7.72
N ILE A 244 -6.23 -0.16 -6.41
CA ILE A 244 -6.24 1.13 -5.69
C ILE A 244 -5.19 2.08 -6.27
N TYR A 245 -3.96 1.59 -6.46
CA TYR A 245 -2.87 2.43 -6.96
C TYR A 245 -3.08 2.89 -8.40
N HIS A 246 -3.64 2.01 -9.25
CA HIS A 246 -3.97 2.35 -10.63
C HIS A 246 -4.99 3.48 -10.72
N TYR A 247 -6.00 3.47 -9.86
CA TYR A 247 -7.06 4.49 -9.82
C TYR A 247 -6.82 5.59 -8.77
N ARG A 248 -5.59 5.76 -8.26
CA ARG A 248 -5.34 6.63 -7.09
C ARG A 248 -5.78 8.08 -7.29
N ASP A 249 -5.49 8.71 -8.44
CA ASP A 249 -5.86 10.11 -8.71
C ASP A 249 -7.37 10.31 -8.69
N SER A 250 -8.06 9.38 -9.34
CA SER A 250 -9.51 9.28 -9.36
C SER A 250 -10.09 9.13 -7.94
N LEU A 251 -9.55 8.21 -7.14
CA LEU A 251 -9.99 7.97 -5.76
C LEU A 251 -9.70 9.17 -4.85
N ILE A 252 -8.58 9.87 -5.06
CA ILE A 252 -8.23 11.12 -4.37
C ILE A 252 -9.27 12.21 -4.68
N ASN A 253 -9.67 12.36 -5.95
CA ASN A 253 -10.66 13.35 -6.34
C ASN A 253 -12.06 13.04 -5.76
N ILE A 254 -12.45 11.76 -5.75
CA ILE A 254 -13.68 11.32 -5.08
C ILE A 254 -13.59 11.64 -3.58
N LYS A 255 -12.45 11.35 -2.93
CA LYS A 255 -12.24 11.69 -1.52
C LYS A 255 -12.42 13.20 -1.31
N LYS A 256 -11.76 14.06 -2.11
CA LYS A 256 -11.91 15.53 -2.03
C LYS A 256 -13.37 15.97 -2.10
N HIS A 257 -14.14 15.43 -3.04
CA HIS A 257 -15.57 15.69 -3.15
C HIS A 257 -16.31 15.28 -1.86
N LEU A 258 -16.09 14.05 -1.36
CA LEU A 258 -16.67 13.60 -0.10
C LEU A 258 -16.33 14.55 1.05
N LEU A 259 -15.07 14.95 1.21
CA LEU A 259 -14.63 15.83 2.30
C LEU A 259 -15.36 17.19 2.29
N SER A 260 -15.70 17.70 1.11
CA SER A 260 -16.44 18.95 0.93
C SER A 260 -17.89 18.88 1.46
N LEU A 261 -18.49 17.69 1.46
CA LEU A 261 -19.85 17.43 1.94
C LEU A 261 -19.91 17.15 3.45
N LEU A 262 -18.77 16.90 4.09
CA LEU A 262 -18.74 16.54 5.51
C LEU A 262 -19.05 17.72 6.42
N THR A 263 -20.04 17.54 7.28
CA THR A 263 -20.48 18.49 8.32
C THR A 263 -20.26 17.96 9.73
N ASN A 264 -20.46 18.81 10.75
CA ASN A 264 -20.36 18.42 12.17
C ASN A 264 -21.34 17.31 12.59
N GLU A 265 -22.42 17.08 11.83
CA GLU A 265 -23.33 15.96 12.09
C GLU A 265 -22.65 14.62 11.81
N HIS A 266 -21.85 14.53 10.75
CA HIS A 266 -21.07 13.33 10.42
C HIS A 266 -20.02 13.00 11.48
N LYS A 267 -19.49 14.01 12.19
CA LYS A 267 -18.56 13.80 13.31
C LYS A 267 -19.19 12.90 14.39
N LYS A 268 -20.46 13.16 14.71
CA LYS A 268 -21.23 12.50 15.78
C LYS A 268 -21.78 11.13 15.37
N MET A 269 -21.84 10.83 14.07
CA MET A 269 -22.37 9.55 13.58
C MET A 269 -21.55 8.35 14.09
N ASN A 270 -22.26 7.26 14.37
CA ASN A 270 -21.65 5.94 14.55
C ASN A 270 -21.14 5.40 13.21
N LYS A 271 -20.36 4.31 13.23
CA LYS A 271 -19.72 3.75 12.02
C LYS A 271 -20.72 3.33 10.95
N LYS A 272 -21.88 2.77 11.33
CA LYS A 272 -22.91 2.31 10.39
C LYS A 272 -23.56 3.48 9.65
N ASN A 273 -23.99 4.51 10.36
CA ASN A 273 -24.62 5.68 9.76
C ASN A 273 -23.62 6.47 8.90
N LEU A 274 -22.36 6.55 9.37
CA LEU A 274 -21.30 7.21 8.61
C LEU A 274 -20.95 6.45 7.33
N LEU A 275 -20.94 5.11 7.36
CA LEU A 275 -20.74 4.28 6.17
C LEU A 275 -21.82 4.55 5.13
N ASN A 276 -23.08 4.52 5.53
CA ASN A 276 -24.20 4.83 4.62
C ASN A 276 -24.05 6.22 4.00
N ALA A 277 -23.68 7.23 4.80
CA ALA A 277 -23.44 8.58 4.28
C ALA A 277 -22.28 8.62 3.28
N PHE A 278 -21.15 7.97 3.59
CA PHE A 278 -19.99 7.92 2.70
C PHE A 278 -20.29 7.18 1.39
N GLU A 279 -21.06 6.10 1.43
CA GLU A 279 -21.48 5.37 0.23
C GLU A 279 -22.41 6.21 -0.66
N VAL A 280 -23.32 7.02 -0.07
CA VAL A 280 -24.15 7.97 -0.82
C VAL A 280 -23.30 9.07 -1.46
N PHE A 281 -22.34 9.64 -0.72
CA PHE A 281 -21.42 10.66 -1.26
C PHE A 281 -20.51 10.10 -2.34
N PHE A 282 -20.10 8.84 -2.22
CA PHE A 282 -19.33 8.14 -3.24
C PHE A 282 -20.12 8.02 -4.54
N ASP A 283 -21.38 7.58 -4.47
CA ASP A 283 -22.24 7.46 -5.65
C ASP A 283 -22.48 8.83 -6.31
N ALA A 284 -22.71 9.87 -5.50
CA ALA A 284 -22.87 11.24 -6.00
C ALA A 284 -21.61 11.75 -6.71
N ALA A 285 -20.43 11.54 -6.13
CA ALA A 285 -19.15 11.94 -6.69
C ALA A 285 -18.87 11.27 -8.04
N ILE A 286 -19.27 10.01 -8.21
CA ILE A 286 -19.13 9.30 -9.48
C ILE A 286 -20.09 9.85 -10.53
N ALA A 287 -21.33 10.15 -10.15
CA ALA A 287 -22.34 10.69 -11.05
C ALA A 287 -21.98 12.10 -11.55
N GLU A 288 -21.47 12.97 -10.67
CA GLU A 288 -21.11 14.34 -11.01
C GLU A 288 -19.85 14.43 -11.87
N ASN A 289 -18.85 13.56 -11.63
CA ASN A 289 -17.58 13.62 -12.35
C ASN A 289 -17.62 13.02 -13.78
N GLN A 290 -18.76 12.49 -14.27
CA GLN A 290 -18.83 11.67 -15.51
C GLN A 290 -17.61 10.74 -15.66
N SER A 291 -17.13 10.20 -14.54
CA SER A 291 -15.77 9.70 -14.49
C SER A 291 -15.69 8.35 -15.18
N ASN A 292 -14.75 8.18 -16.10
CA ASN A 292 -14.42 6.89 -16.74
C ASN A 292 -14.06 5.76 -15.74
N ILE A 293 -14.04 6.05 -14.43
CA ILE A 293 -13.93 5.10 -13.31
C ILE A 293 -15.03 4.02 -13.34
N LEU A 294 -16.10 4.14 -14.15
CA LEU A 294 -17.12 3.09 -14.30
C LEU A 294 -17.04 2.28 -15.60
N THR A 295 -16.21 2.66 -16.57
CA THR A 295 -16.26 2.11 -17.95
C THR A 295 -15.01 1.34 -18.39
N SER A 296 -13.93 1.34 -17.62
CA SER A 296 -12.70 0.56 -17.88
C SER A 296 -12.57 -0.67 -16.99
#